data_AF-A0A5E8HDE4-F1
#
_entry.id   AF-A0A5E8HDE4-F1
#
_cell.length_a   1.000
_cell.length_b   1.000
_cell.length_c   1.000
_cell.angle_alpha   90.00
_cell.angle_beta   90.00
_cell.angle_gamma   90.00
#
_symmetry.space_group_name_H-M   'P 1'
#
loop_
_entity.id
_entity.type
_entity.pdbx_description
1 polymer ?
#
loop_
_entity_poly.entity_id
_entity_poly.type
_entity_poly.pdbx_seq_one_letter_code
_entity_poly.pdbx_strand_id
1 'polypeptide(L)'
;MRNYEITNILREGNVEETKSAVKELLSKYNFTIQGEEDWGSKRLWHPVGQDEQGHFTLIKCSGSPSEVAKIEHEFKLNANILKTLVIRANG
;
A
#
# COMPACT_ATOMS: atom_id res chain seq x y z
N MET A 1 1.50 -7.96 18.62
CA MET A 1 1.57 -7.45 17.23
C MET A 1 0.65 -8.28 16.37
N ARG A 2 0.01 -7.69 15.37
CA ARG A 2 -0.86 -8.40 14.42
C ARG A 2 -0.23 -8.35 13.03
N ASN A 3 -0.43 -9.40 12.26
CA ASN A 3 0.03 -9.46 10.88
C ASN A 3 -1.03 -8.88 9.95
N TYR A 4 -0.58 -8.06 9.01
CA TYR A 4 -1.40 -7.37 8.03
C TYR A 4 -0.83 -7.58 6.63
N GLU A 5 -1.74 -7.60 5.68
CA GLU A 5 -1.47 -7.58 4.25
C GLU A 5 -1.99 -6.25 3.71
N ILE A 6 -1.08 -5.48 3.12
CA ILE A 6 -1.40 -4.17 2.54
C ILE A 6 -1.23 -4.29 1.04
N THR A 7 -2.33 -4.21 0.32
CA THR A 7 -2.34 -4.15 -1.14
C THR A 7 -2.50 -2.70 -1.58
N ASN A 8 -1.56 -2.20 -2.38
CA ASN A 8 -1.61 -0.87 -2.95
C ASN A 8 -1.72 -0.94 -4.48
N ILE A 9 -2.52 -0.06 -5.05
CA ILE A 9 -2.58 0.21 -6.48
C ILE A 9 -1.94 1.58 -6.68
N LEU A 10 -0.78 1.59 -7.34
CA LEU A 10 0.04 2.78 -7.56
C LEU A 10 -0.15 3.32 -8.98
N ARG A 11 0.00 4.63 -9.14
CA ARG A 11 0.08 5.29 -10.45
C ARG A 11 1.40 4.96 -11.14
N GLU A 12 1.37 4.58 -12.42
CA GLU A 12 2.55 4.10 -13.16
C GLU A 12 3.70 5.11 -13.26
N GLY A 13 3.40 6.41 -13.31
CA GLY A 13 4.43 7.44 -13.44
C GLY A 13 5.40 7.55 -12.26
N ASN A 14 4.97 7.13 -11.05
CA ASN A 14 5.70 7.39 -9.80
C ASN A 14 5.85 6.11 -8.94
N VAL A 15 5.93 4.93 -9.57
CA VAL A 15 5.90 3.65 -8.84
C VAL A 15 7.03 3.54 -7.81
N GLU A 16 8.28 3.78 -8.21
CA GLU A 16 9.45 3.52 -7.34
C GLU A 16 9.54 4.52 -6.18
N GLU A 17 9.24 5.79 -6.46
CA GLU A 17 9.14 6.83 -5.43
C GLU A 17 8.03 6.50 -4.43
N THR A 18 6.86 6.08 -4.93
CA THR A 18 5.72 5.76 -4.06
C THR A 18 5.97 4.50 -3.24
N LYS A 19 6.65 3.47 -3.79
CA LYS A 19 7.09 2.29 -3.03
C LYS A 19 8.02 2.69 -1.89
N SER A 20 8.98 3.57 -2.16
CA SER A 20 9.93 4.07 -1.15
C SER A 20 9.19 4.84 -0.05
N ALA A 21 8.30 5.76 -0.42
CA ALA A 21 7.48 6.52 0.53
C ALA A 21 6.60 5.62 1.40
N VAL A 22 6.01 4.55 0.84
CA VAL A 22 5.22 3.57 1.60
C VAL A 22 6.10 2.85 2.63
N LYS A 23 7.32 2.44 2.26
CA LYS A 23 8.25 1.77 3.18
C LYS A 23 8.70 2.69 4.31
N GLU A 24 8.98 3.96 4.00
CA GLU A 24 9.33 4.98 4.99
C GLU A 24 8.18 5.21 5.96
N LEU A 25 6.94 5.31 5.45
CA LEU A 25 5.75 5.46 6.29
C LEU A 25 5.56 4.27 7.23
N LEU A 26 5.69 3.04 6.73
CA LEU A 26 5.58 1.84 7.57
C LEU A 26 6.67 1.82 8.66
N SER A 27 7.89 2.24 8.32
CA SER A 27 8.99 2.33 9.28
C SER A 27 8.74 3.41 10.34
N LYS A 28 8.18 4.56 9.96
CA LYS A 28 7.80 5.68 10.86
C LYS A 28 6.80 5.27 11.93
N TYR A 29 5.88 4.36 11.60
CA TYR A 29 4.86 3.85 12.53
C TYR A 29 5.24 2.51 13.17
N ASN A 30 6.52 2.15 13.17
CA ASN A 30 7.08 0.94 13.78
C ASN A 30 6.45 -0.37 13.26
N PHE A 31 6.08 -0.42 11.97
CA PHE A 31 5.70 -1.69 11.33
C PHE A 31 6.94 -2.44 10.87
N THR A 32 6.98 -3.74 11.14
CA THR A 32 8.01 -4.63 10.64
C THR A 32 7.55 -5.24 9.32
N ILE A 33 8.27 -4.94 8.23
CA ILE A 33 8.01 -5.53 6.92
C ILE A 33 8.57 -6.96 6.90
N GLN A 34 7.71 -7.94 6.61
CA GLN A 34 8.05 -9.35 6.51
C GLN A 34 8.34 -9.79 5.07
N GLY A 35 7.70 -9.12 4.11
CA GLY A 35 7.90 -9.41 2.69
C GLY A 35 7.17 -8.40 1.82
N GLU A 36 7.67 -8.25 0.60
CA GLU A 36 7.08 -7.43 -0.45
C GLU A 36 6.95 -8.29 -1.71
N GLU A 37 5.79 -8.23 -2.35
CA GLU A 37 5.53 -8.86 -3.62
C GLU A 37 5.09 -7.78 -4.61
N ASP A 38 5.80 -7.69 -5.73
CA ASP A 38 5.46 -6.82 -6.83
C ASP A 38 4.69 -7.62 -7.88
N TRP A 39 3.45 -7.22 -8.16
CA TRP A 39 2.58 -7.87 -9.14
C TRP A 39 2.56 -7.15 -10.49
N GLY A 40 3.32 -6.07 -10.63
CA GLY A 40 3.47 -5.30 -11.85
C GLY A 40 2.25 -4.47 -12.22
N SER A 41 2.34 -3.88 -13.40
CA SER A 41 1.27 -3.09 -14.01
C SER A 41 0.16 -3.97 -14.58
N LYS A 42 -1.08 -3.67 -14.23
CA LYS A 42 -2.27 -4.32 -14.79
C LYS A 42 -3.32 -3.27 -15.15
N ARG A 43 -4.08 -3.55 -16.21
CA ARG A 43 -5.23 -2.74 -16.60
C ARG A 43 -6.35 -2.86 -15.58
N LEU A 44 -6.92 -1.72 -15.19
CA LEU A 44 -8.07 -1.68 -14.28
C LEU A 44 -9.35 -2.01 -15.05
N TRP A 45 -10.31 -2.66 -14.39
CA TRP A 45 -11.62 -2.96 -15.00
C TRP A 45 -12.40 -1.68 -15.37
N HIS A 46 -12.20 -0.63 -14.57
CA HIS A 46 -12.72 0.71 -14.81
C HIS A 46 -11.63 1.72 -14.45
N PRO A 47 -11.59 2.89 -15.12
CA PRO A 47 -10.65 3.94 -14.79
C PRO A 47 -10.89 4.45 -13.36
N VAL A 48 -9.81 4.70 -12.64
CA VAL A 48 -9.84 5.37 -11.34
C VAL A 48 -9.28 6.78 -11.54
N GLY A 49 -10.16 7.78 -11.53
CA GLY A 49 -9.79 9.14 -11.96
C GLY A 49 -9.47 9.18 -13.45
N GLN A 50 -8.22 9.46 -13.80
CA GLN A 50 -7.73 9.49 -15.19
C GLN A 50 -6.89 8.25 -15.55
N ASP A 51 -6.67 7.35 -14.60
CA ASP A 51 -5.74 6.23 -14.77
C ASP A 51 -6.51 4.96 -15.16
N GLU A 52 -6.18 4.40 -16.33
CA GLU A 52 -6.73 3.12 -16.82
C GLU A 52 -5.87 1.90 -16.42
N GLN A 53 -4.64 2.15 -15.97
CA GLN A 53 -3.67 1.15 -15.54
C GLN A 53 -3.18 1.48 -14.14
N GLY A 54 -2.84 0.45 -13.37
CA GLY A 54 -2.28 0.59 -12.03
C GLY A 54 -1.24 -0.47 -11.77
N HIS A 55 -0.23 -0.11 -10.99
CA HIS A 55 0.84 -1.00 -10.57
C HIS A 55 0.52 -1.58 -9.19
N PHE A 56 0.41 -2.90 -9.11
CA PHE A 56 -0.05 -3.61 -7.92
C PHE A 56 1.13 -4.05 -7.06
N THR A 57 1.09 -3.70 -5.79
CA THR A 57 2.08 -4.16 -4.80
C THR A 57 1.37 -4.73 -3.58
N LEU A 58 1.95 -5.79 -3.02
CA LEU A 58 1.52 -6.42 -1.79
C LEU A 58 2.66 -6.33 -0.77
N ILE A 59 2.36 -5.82 0.42
CA ILE A 59 3.30 -5.73 1.53
C ILE A 59 2.75 -6.52 2.71
N LYS A 60 3.51 -7.52 3.14
CA LYS A 60 3.25 -8.29 4.36
C LYS A 60 3.99 -7.62 5.50
N CYS A 61 3.26 -7.17 6.52
CA CYS A 61 3.84 -6.46 7.65
C CYS A 61 3.21 -6.86 8.99
N SER A 62 3.90 -6.56 10.08
CA SER A 62 3.42 -6.79 11.43
C SER A 62 3.51 -5.51 12.25
N GLY A 63 2.46 -5.20 13.02
CA GLY A 63 2.41 -3.95 13.77
C GLY A 63 1.33 -3.88 14.85
N SER A 64 1.24 -2.70 15.48
CA SER A 64 0.21 -2.39 16.47
C SER A 64 -1.11 -2.01 15.80
N PRO A 65 -2.26 -2.50 16.29
CA PRO A 65 -3.57 -2.08 15.78
C PRO A 65 -3.87 -0.59 15.93
N SER A 66 -3.26 0.10 16.90
CA SER A 66 -3.50 1.52 17.18
C SER A 66 -3.04 2.43 16.04
N GLU A 67 -2.02 2.02 15.29
CA GLU A 67 -1.37 2.83 14.25
C GLU A 67 -1.93 2.56 12.85
N VAL A 68 -2.73 1.49 12.66
CA VAL A 68 -3.31 1.13 11.35
C VAL A 68 -4.18 2.25 10.79
N ALA A 69 -5.04 2.85 11.62
CA ALA A 69 -5.92 3.93 11.20
C ALA A 69 -5.14 5.18 10.73
N LYS A 70 -3.97 5.45 11.32
CA LYS A 70 -3.11 6.56 10.91
C LYS A 70 -2.44 6.27 9.57
N ILE A 71 -1.96 5.05 9.38
CA ILE A 71 -1.36 4.60 8.11
C ILE A 71 -2.39 4.65 6.97
N GLU A 72 -3.61 4.18 7.20
CA GLU A 72 -4.68 4.26 6.21
C GLU A 72 -5.03 5.72 5.85
N HIS A 73 -4.97 6.63 6.82
CA HIS A 73 -5.19 8.05 6.57
C HIS A 73 -4.07 8.64 5.69
N GLU A 74 -2.82 8.37 6.03
CA GLU A 74 -1.64 8.84 5.29
C GLU A 74 -1.61 8.29 3.85
N PHE A 75 -1.98 7.02 3.64
CA PHE A 75 -2.11 6.46 2.30
C PHE A 75 -3.19 7.14 1.47
N LYS A 76 -4.32 7.53 2.08
CA LYS A 76 -5.36 8.30 1.39
C LYS A 76 -4.94 9.72 1.02
N LEU A 77 -4.00 10.31 1.76
CA LEU A 77 -3.46 11.64 1.44
C LEU A 77 -2.46 11.61 0.28
N ASN A 78 -1.86 10.46 0.00
CA ASN A 78 -0.91 10.32 -1.09
C ASN A 78 -1.61 10.16 -2.45
N ALA A 79 -1.55 11.21 -3.28
CA ALA A 79 -2.19 11.24 -4.59
C ALA A 79 -1.63 10.22 -5.62
N ASN A 80 -0.44 9.67 -5.37
CA ASN A 80 0.15 8.64 -6.23
C ASN A 80 -0.42 7.23 -5.95
N ILE A 81 -1.14 7.06 -4.85
CA ILE A 81 -1.82 5.82 -4.50
C ILE A 81 -3.28 5.93 -4.96
N LEU A 82 -3.67 5.10 -5.93
CA LEU A 82 -5.02 5.08 -6.46
C LEU A 82 -5.99 4.41 -5.50
N LYS A 83 -5.55 3.32 -4.86
CA LYS A 83 -6.35 2.58 -3.88
C LYS A 83 -5.45 1.76 -2.97
N THR A 84 -5.85 1.67 -1.71
CA THR A 84 -5.22 0.79 -0.73
C THR A 84 -6.26 -0.12 -0.10
N LEU A 85 -5.85 -1.34 0.18
CA LEU A 85 -6.61 -2.30 0.97
C LEU A 85 -5.70 -2.85 2.06
N VAL A 86 -6.10 -2.67 3.32
CA VAL A 86 -5.41 -3.22 4.49
C VAL A 86 -6.27 -4.35 5.05
N ILE A 87 -5.71 -5.56 5.09
CA ILE A 87 -6.39 -6.76 5.60
C ILE A 87 -5.55 -7.33 6.73
N ARG A 88 -6.21 -7.89 7.74
CA ARG A 88 -5.54 -8.69 8.75
C ARG A 88 -5.28 -10.10 8.19
N ALA A 89 -4.03 -10.55 8.17
CA ALA A 89 -3.62 -11.81 7.52
C ALA A 89 -4.26 -13.07 8.14
N ASN A 90 -4.61 -13.02 9.43
CA ASN A 90 -5.28 -14.11 10.15
C ASN A 90 -6.59 -13.59 10.76
N GLY A 91 -7.69 -13.86 10.08
CA GLY A 91 -9.08 -13.69 10.56
C GLY A 91 -9.56 -14.92 11.30
#